data_AF-A0A8T3PHP0-F1
#
_entry.id   AF-A0A8T3PHP0-F1
#
_cell.length_a   1.000
_cell.length_b   1.000
_cell.length_c   1.000
_cell.angle_alpha   90.00
_cell.angle_beta   90.00
_cell.angle_gamma   90.00
#
_symmetry.space_group_name_H-M   'P 1'
#
loop_
_entity.id
_entity.type
_entity.pdbx_description
1 polymer ?
#
loop_
_entity_poly.entity_id
_entity_poly.type
_entity_poly.pdbx_seq_one_letter_code
_entity_poly.pdbx_strand_id
1 'polypeptide(L)'
;MTTTRPGAWLAQELSIGRERLRDRRRLWAVVLIGVSGGLVATFLLARGELAGSDALAYWAGIRIWLSGGDPYHPPVPYLPYVYAPWSLGLFVPWALLPWSVAWTLWRGLNIVLLIWSAHWAYSRRPLATAIALALLAAPIAATLDTGNITFLLAMLVWAAHFTGPRAAGLLWALATGLKWFPVFFVAVLPPRARLWGVAGLAAAGVLMLATWPETLHHLDLAFNFPRPIRIDLALLAWGVIPWLWTRWSLWALDREGIKARAREPLTRTAEGWRAWRASSGRATVARRVIGSRVRSFFGVG
;
A
#
# COMPACT_ATOMS: atom_id res chain seq x y z
N MET A 1 -36.87 13.30 -33.75
CA MET A 1 -35.45 13.41 -34.12
C MET A 1 -34.97 14.80 -33.75
N THR A 2 -34.31 14.95 -32.61
CA THR A 2 -33.74 16.22 -32.13
C THR A 2 -32.34 16.37 -32.70
N THR A 3 -32.17 17.33 -33.61
CA THR A 3 -30.88 17.71 -34.20
C THR A 3 -30.01 18.41 -33.16
N THR A 4 -29.11 17.67 -32.51
CA THR A 4 -28.06 18.26 -31.69
C THR A 4 -27.06 18.99 -32.61
N ARG A 5 -26.93 20.32 -32.44
CA ARG A 5 -25.99 21.14 -33.22
C ARG A 5 -24.55 20.67 -32.97
N PRO A 6 -23.74 20.35 -34.01
CA PRO A 6 -22.39 19.79 -33.88
C PRO A 6 -21.36 20.61 -33.06
N GLY A 7 -21.66 21.83 -32.59
CA GLY A 7 -20.77 22.65 -31.77
C GLY A 7 -21.15 22.78 -30.30
N ALA A 8 -22.34 22.32 -29.89
CA ALA A 8 -22.85 22.53 -28.53
C ALA A 8 -22.08 21.73 -27.47
N TRP A 9 -21.65 20.51 -27.81
CA TRP A 9 -20.84 19.65 -26.94
C TRP A 9 -19.44 20.25 -26.70
N LEU A 10 -18.78 20.76 -27.76
CA LEU A 10 -17.45 21.36 -27.65
C LEU A 10 -17.47 22.63 -26.78
N ALA A 11 -18.51 23.47 -26.94
CA ALA A 11 -18.69 24.67 -26.12
C ALA A 11 -18.95 24.33 -24.64
N GLN A 12 -19.68 23.24 -24.37
CA GLN A 12 -19.94 22.76 -23.02
C GLN A 12 -18.69 22.14 -22.37
N GLU A 13 -17.87 21.40 -23.11
CA GLU A 13 -16.58 20.91 -22.60
C GLU A 13 -15.60 22.04 -22.30
N LEU A 14 -15.55 23.07 -23.16
CA LEU A 14 -14.70 24.24 -22.95
C LEU A 14 -15.17 25.12 -21.79
N SER A 15 -16.48 25.20 -21.53
CA SER A 15 -17.01 25.95 -20.38
C SER A 15 -16.73 25.23 -19.07
N ILE A 16 -16.94 23.91 -19.02
CA ILE A 16 -16.57 23.06 -17.86
C ILE A 16 -15.06 23.12 -17.61
N GLY A 17 -14.25 23.12 -18.68
CA GLY A 17 -12.80 23.30 -18.59
C GLY A 17 -12.40 24.65 -17.97
N ARG A 18 -13.04 25.75 -18.40
CA ARG A 18 -12.80 27.10 -17.86
C ARG A 18 -13.23 27.24 -16.40
N GLU A 19 -14.37 26.68 -16.01
CA GLU A 19 -14.79 26.71 -14.60
C GLU A 19 -13.84 25.89 -13.71
N ARG A 20 -13.34 24.74 -14.19
CA ARG A 20 -12.32 23.95 -13.47
C ARG A 20 -11.00 24.69 -13.32
N LEU A 21 -10.59 25.51 -14.30
CA LEU A 21 -9.38 26.33 -14.23
C LEU A 21 -9.54 27.54 -13.30
N ARG A 22 -10.77 28.01 -13.03
CA ARG A 22 -11.03 29.05 -12.02
C ARG A 22 -10.91 28.54 -10.58
N ASP A 23 -10.97 27.23 -10.36
CA ASP A 23 -10.72 26.64 -9.04
C ASP A 23 -9.23 26.71 -8.71
N ARG A 24 -8.85 27.74 -7.93
CA ARG A 24 -7.48 27.96 -7.45
C ARG A 24 -6.87 26.70 -6.83
N ARG A 25 -7.66 25.84 -6.18
CA ARG A 25 -7.14 24.62 -5.54
C ARG A 25 -6.70 23.59 -6.58
N ARG A 26 -7.39 23.49 -7.71
CA ARG A 26 -7.01 22.61 -8.82
C ARG A 26 -5.75 23.10 -9.53
N LEU A 27 -5.62 24.41 -9.72
CA LEU A 27 -4.39 25.00 -10.27
C LEU A 27 -3.19 24.69 -9.37
N TRP A 28 -3.29 24.93 -8.06
CA TRP A 28 -2.23 24.57 -7.12
C TRP A 28 -1.92 23.07 -7.11
N ALA A 29 -2.95 22.23 -7.21
CA ALA A 29 -2.75 20.79 -7.30
C ALA A 29 -1.98 20.40 -8.57
N VAL A 30 -2.28 20.99 -9.73
CA VAL A 30 -1.55 20.76 -10.98
C VAL A 30 -0.10 21.22 -10.87
N VAL A 31 0.15 22.43 -10.35
CA VAL A 31 1.51 22.94 -10.14
C VAL A 31 2.30 22.02 -9.23
N LEU A 32 1.73 21.62 -8.09
CA LEU A 32 2.41 20.78 -7.12
C LEU A 32 2.72 19.39 -7.68
N ILE A 33 1.76 18.76 -8.38
CA ILE A 33 2.00 17.48 -9.07
C ILE A 33 3.06 17.63 -10.16
N GLY A 34 3.01 18.70 -10.95
CA GLY A 34 3.98 18.97 -12.01
C GLY A 34 5.41 19.14 -11.46
N VAL A 35 5.57 19.92 -10.40
CA VAL A 35 6.87 20.11 -9.74
C VAL A 35 7.37 18.81 -9.12
N SER A 36 6.56 18.13 -8.32
CA SER A 36 6.97 16.87 -7.66
C SER A 36 7.26 15.77 -8.68
N GLY A 37 6.41 15.61 -9.70
CA GLY A 37 6.63 14.66 -10.79
C GLY A 37 7.87 14.99 -11.62
N GLY A 38 8.10 16.27 -11.91
CA GLY A 38 9.29 16.75 -12.61
C GLY A 38 10.58 16.47 -11.84
N LEU A 39 10.58 16.66 -10.52
CA LEU A 39 11.71 16.31 -9.66
C LEU A 39 11.99 14.80 -9.64
N VAL A 40 10.95 13.98 -9.52
CA VAL A 40 11.08 12.51 -9.60
C VAL A 40 11.65 12.10 -10.96
N ALA A 41 11.10 12.62 -12.06
CA ALA A 41 11.57 12.31 -13.40
C ALA A 41 13.03 12.74 -13.62
N THR A 42 13.39 13.95 -13.20
CA THR A 42 14.76 14.47 -13.28
C THR A 42 15.73 13.58 -12.51
N PHE A 43 15.37 13.17 -11.29
CA PHE A 43 16.18 12.24 -10.50
C PHE A 43 16.39 10.91 -11.23
N LEU A 44 15.32 10.30 -11.75
CA LEU A 44 15.40 9.01 -12.46
C LEU A 44 16.25 9.11 -13.73
N LEU A 45 16.15 10.21 -14.47
CA LEU A 45 16.96 10.46 -15.67
C LEU A 45 18.43 10.67 -15.32
N ALA A 46 18.72 11.40 -14.24
CA ALA A 46 20.09 11.65 -13.79
C ALA A 46 20.81 10.39 -13.29
N ARG A 47 20.07 9.38 -12.80
CA ARG A 47 20.62 8.12 -12.30
C ARG A 47 21.05 7.15 -13.41
N GLY A 48 20.47 7.23 -14.59
CA GLY A 48 20.84 6.40 -15.75
C GLY A 48 20.62 4.89 -15.53
N GLU A 49 21.55 4.07 -16.01
CA GLU A 49 21.47 2.59 -15.98
C GLU A 49 21.86 1.95 -14.63
N LEU A 50 22.37 2.74 -13.67
CA LEU A 50 22.81 2.25 -12.35
C LEU A 50 21.65 1.94 -11.39
N ALA A 51 20.45 1.69 -11.94
CA ALA A 51 19.20 1.59 -11.23
C ALA A 51 18.71 0.13 -11.18
N GLY A 52 17.85 -0.18 -10.22
CA GLY A 52 17.20 -1.49 -10.11
C GLY A 52 17.87 -2.46 -9.16
N SER A 53 18.70 -2.01 -8.21
CA SER A 53 19.43 -2.90 -7.27
C SER A 53 18.53 -3.87 -6.51
N ASP A 54 17.38 -3.41 -6.02
CA ASP A 54 16.42 -4.23 -5.27
C ASP A 54 15.71 -5.21 -6.21
N ALA A 55 15.25 -4.73 -7.37
CA ALA A 55 14.65 -5.60 -8.38
C ALA A 55 15.68 -6.64 -8.86
N LEU A 56 16.92 -6.27 -9.09
CA LEU A 56 17.97 -7.19 -9.52
C LEU A 56 18.21 -8.29 -8.48
N ALA A 57 18.16 -7.95 -7.18
CA ALA A 57 18.23 -8.93 -6.10
C ALA A 57 17.10 -9.95 -6.17
N TYR A 58 15.87 -9.51 -6.46
CA TYR A 58 14.73 -10.41 -6.62
C TYR A 58 14.91 -11.29 -7.85
N TRP A 59 15.27 -10.69 -8.99
CA TRP A 59 15.43 -11.39 -10.27
C TRP A 59 16.52 -12.45 -10.20
N ALA A 60 17.69 -12.08 -9.69
CA ALA A 60 18.84 -12.96 -9.55
C ALA A 60 18.59 -14.02 -8.49
N GLY A 61 18.01 -13.65 -7.34
CA GLY A 61 17.66 -14.59 -6.27
C GLY A 61 16.79 -15.74 -6.79
N ILE A 62 15.73 -15.45 -7.56
CA ILE A 62 14.92 -16.52 -8.14
C ILE A 62 15.72 -17.41 -9.09
N ARG A 63 16.57 -16.83 -9.94
CA ARG A 63 17.37 -17.61 -10.90
C ARG A 63 18.40 -18.51 -10.21
N ILE A 64 19.05 -17.99 -9.16
CA ILE A 64 19.97 -18.76 -8.32
C ILE A 64 19.22 -19.93 -7.68
N TRP A 65 18.05 -19.67 -7.10
CA TRP A 65 17.20 -20.70 -6.51
C TRP A 65 16.76 -21.76 -7.53
N LEU A 66 16.33 -21.35 -8.73
CA LEU A 66 15.95 -22.27 -9.81
C LEU A 66 17.14 -23.12 -10.32
N SER A 67 18.38 -22.62 -10.18
CA SER A 67 19.59 -23.37 -10.49
C SER A 67 20.09 -24.27 -9.34
N GLY A 68 19.34 -24.33 -8.22
CA GLY A 68 19.70 -25.10 -7.04
C GLY A 68 20.68 -24.42 -6.08
N GLY A 69 20.96 -23.12 -6.27
CA GLY A 69 21.78 -22.32 -5.37
C GLY A 69 20.99 -21.68 -4.22
N ASP A 70 21.71 -21.05 -3.29
CA ASP A 70 21.12 -20.32 -2.16
C ASP A 70 20.84 -18.85 -2.52
N PRO A 71 19.57 -18.41 -2.64
CA PRO A 71 19.24 -17.02 -2.96
C PRO A 71 19.51 -16.04 -1.81
N TYR A 72 19.72 -16.53 -0.59
CA TYR A 72 20.02 -15.72 0.59
C TYR A 72 21.52 -15.39 0.70
N HIS A 73 22.38 -16.16 0.04
CA HIS A 73 23.83 -15.92 -0.04
C HIS A 73 24.30 -15.89 -1.49
N PRO A 74 23.83 -14.94 -2.31
CA PRO A 74 24.16 -14.92 -3.72
C PRO A 74 25.62 -14.48 -3.94
N PRO A 75 26.24 -14.87 -5.07
CA PRO A 75 27.56 -14.38 -5.43
C PRO A 75 27.52 -12.87 -5.75
N VAL A 76 28.65 -12.20 -5.55
CA VAL A 76 28.87 -10.82 -6.01
C VAL A 76 28.61 -10.75 -7.53
N PRO A 77 27.90 -9.74 -8.05
CA PRO A 77 27.49 -8.49 -7.41
C PRO A 77 26.05 -8.46 -6.84
N TYR A 78 25.38 -9.60 -6.71
CA TYR A 78 23.97 -9.62 -6.33
C TYR A 78 23.76 -9.37 -4.83
N LEU A 79 22.69 -8.63 -4.50
CA LEU A 79 22.25 -8.51 -3.12
C LEU A 79 21.41 -9.74 -2.71
N PRO A 80 21.41 -10.12 -1.42
CA PRO A 80 20.58 -11.20 -0.90
C PRO A 80 19.10 -11.03 -1.22
N TYR A 81 18.41 -12.16 -1.44
CA TYR A 81 16.96 -12.21 -1.41
C TYR A 81 16.49 -12.02 0.04
N VAL A 82 15.68 -11.00 0.31
CA VAL A 82 15.30 -10.60 1.69
C VAL A 82 13.84 -10.82 2.02
N TYR A 83 13.18 -11.75 1.32
CA TYR A 83 11.78 -12.10 1.53
C TYR A 83 11.61 -13.56 1.92
N ALA A 84 10.40 -13.89 2.38
CA ALA A 84 10.09 -15.23 2.84
C ALA A 84 10.21 -16.28 1.72
N PRO A 85 10.67 -17.50 2.01
CA PRO A 85 10.96 -18.51 0.98
C PRO A 85 9.77 -18.86 0.10
N TRP A 86 8.57 -18.92 0.68
CA TRP A 86 7.34 -19.20 -0.07
C TRP A 86 7.04 -18.19 -1.17
N SER A 87 7.61 -16.98 -1.09
CA SER A 87 7.40 -15.93 -2.08
C SER A 87 8.29 -16.07 -3.31
N LEU A 88 9.31 -16.93 -3.29
CA LEU A 88 10.18 -17.20 -4.44
C LEU A 88 9.35 -17.58 -5.68
N GLY A 89 8.39 -18.49 -5.50
CA GLY A 89 7.49 -18.95 -6.55
C GLY A 89 6.66 -17.85 -7.20
N LEU A 90 6.32 -16.78 -6.46
CA LEU A 90 5.53 -15.66 -6.98
C LEU A 90 6.28 -14.84 -8.03
N PHE A 91 7.61 -14.79 -7.92
CA PHE A 91 8.45 -14.00 -8.82
C PHE A 91 8.97 -14.81 -10.01
N VAL A 92 8.73 -16.12 -10.06
CA VAL A 92 9.20 -17.00 -11.16
C VAL A 92 8.80 -16.48 -12.54
N PRO A 93 7.52 -16.15 -12.84
CA PRO A 93 7.14 -15.70 -14.18
C PRO A 93 7.92 -14.46 -14.65
N TRP A 94 8.24 -13.57 -13.70
CA TRP A 94 8.99 -12.35 -13.98
C TRP A 94 10.50 -12.60 -14.08
N ALA A 95 11.06 -13.46 -13.23
CA ALA A 95 12.47 -13.80 -13.25
C ALA A 95 12.90 -14.58 -14.50
N LEU A 96 11.98 -15.32 -15.13
CA LEU A 96 12.24 -16.01 -16.41
C LEU A 96 12.54 -15.04 -17.57
N LEU A 97 12.09 -13.79 -17.48
CA LEU A 97 12.37 -12.78 -18.50
C LEU A 97 13.84 -12.33 -18.46
N PRO A 98 14.44 -11.95 -19.61
CA PRO A 98 15.73 -11.26 -19.63
C PRO A 98 15.68 -10.02 -18.75
N TRP A 99 16.79 -9.70 -18.07
CA TRP A 99 16.83 -8.59 -17.09
C TRP A 99 16.33 -7.26 -17.66
N SER A 100 16.73 -6.89 -18.88
CA SER A 100 16.27 -5.65 -19.54
C SER A 100 14.75 -5.58 -19.67
N VAL A 101 14.11 -6.70 -19.99
CA VAL A 101 12.64 -6.81 -20.11
C VAL A 101 12.01 -6.82 -18.72
N ALA A 102 12.52 -7.65 -17.81
CA ALA A 102 12.03 -7.77 -16.44
C ALA A 102 12.03 -6.40 -15.74
N TRP A 103 13.13 -5.66 -15.87
CA TRP A 103 13.30 -4.35 -15.27
C TRP A 103 12.37 -3.30 -15.89
N THR A 104 12.29 -3.25 -17.21
CA THR A 104 11.40 -2.34 -17.94
C THR A 104 9.95 -2.56 -17.55
N LEU A 105 9.50 -3.83 -17.49
CA LEU A 105 8.15 -4.17 -17.07
C LEU A 105 7.90 -3.82 -15.61
N TRP A 106 8.85 -4.10 -14.71
CA TRP A 106 8.72 -3.79 -13.30
C TRP A 106 8.54 -2.29 -13.06
N ARG A 107 9.46 -1.47 -13.60
CA ARG A 107 9.40 -0.02 -13.49
C ARG A 107 8.17 0.56 -14.19
N GLY A 108 7.89 0.10 -15.41
CA GLY A 108 6.72 0.52 -16.19
C GLY A 108 5.40 0.23 -15.46
N LEU A 109 5.25 -0.95 -14.87
CA LEU A 109 4.07 -1.32 -14.09
C LEU A 109 3.89 -0.40 -12.88
N ASN A 110 4.96 -0.10 -12.13
CA ASN A 110 4.88 0.82 -11.00
C ASN A 110 4.46 2.24 -11.43
N ILE A 111 4.98 2.74 -12.56
CA ILE A 111 4.59 4.04 -13.12
C ILE A 111 3.11 4.04 -13.53
N VAL A 112 2.65 3.01 -14.25
CA VAL A 112 1.25 2.89 -14.67
C VAL A 112 0.31 2.85 -13.46
N LEU A 113 0.63 2.04 -12.45
CA LEU A 113 -0.15 1.94 -11.21
C LEU A 113 -0.15 3.27 -10.43
N LEU A 114 0.98 4.00 -10.42
CA LEU A 114 1.06 5.31 -9.79
C LEU A 114 0.17 6.33 -10.51
N ILE A 115 0.27 6.44 -11.83
CA ILE A 115 -0.57 7.36 -12.62
C ILE A 115 -2.06 7.01 -12.44
N TRP A 116 -2.40 5.73 -12.55
CA TRP A 116 -3.78 5.26 -12.41
C TRP A 116 -4.36 5.55 -11.01
N SER A 117 -3.64 5.19 -9.95
CA SER A 117 -4.10 5.43 -8.57
C SER A 117 -4.12 6.92 -8.22
N ALA A 118 -3.15 7.70 -8.71
CA ALA A 118 -3.12 9.16 -8.57
C ALA A 118 -4.30 9.82 -9.28
N HIS A 119 -4.64 9.39 -10.50
CA HIS A 119 -5.81 9.89 -11.21
C HIS A 119 -7.10 9.60 -10.45
N TRP A 120 -7.27 8.36 -9.94
CA TRP A 120 -8.40 8.01 -9.08
C TRP A 120 -8.49 8.90 -7.84
N ALA A 121 -7.35 9.18 -7.19
CA ALA A 121 -7.31 10.00 -5.98
C ALA A 121 -7.60 11.47 -6.29
N TYR A 122 -6.98 11.99 -7.35
CA TYR A 122 -7.09 13.38 -7.80
C TYR A 122 -8.52 13.72 -8.20
N SER A 123 -9.20 12.83 -8.95
CA SER A 123 -10.61 13.02 -9.33
C SER A 123 -11.54 13.21 -8.12
N ARG A 124 -11.17 12.69 -6.95
CA ARG A 124 -11.92 12.84 -5.69
C ARG A 124 -11.45 14.02 -4.86
N ARG A 125 -10.14 14.20 -4.70
CA ARG A 125 -9.54 15.22 -3.83
C ARG A 125 -8.25 15.80 -4.45
N PRO A 126 -8.35 16.74 -5.42
CA PRO A 126 -7.21 17.22 -6.18
C PRO A 126 -6.02 17.70 -5.33
N LEU A 127 -6.26 18.67 -4.44
CA LEU A 127 -5.20 19.28 -3.62
C LEU A 127 -4.62 18.32 -2.58
N ALA A 128 -5.47 17.50 -1.94
CA ALA A 128 -5.04 16.48 -0.99
C ALA A 128 -4.10 15.46 -1.64
N THR A 129 -4.48 14.99 -2.83
CA THR A 129 -3.67 14.07 -3.62
C THR A 129 -2.36 14.70 -4.04
N ALA A 130 -2.36 15.96 -4.48
CA ALA A 130 -1.13 16.67 -4.83
C ALA A 130 -0.18 16.80 -3.64
N ILE A 131 -0.69 17.15 -2.46
CA ILE A 131 0.12 17.21 -1.23
C ILE A 131 0.69 15.84 -0.87
N ALA A 132 -0.12 14.79 -0.92
CA ALA A 132 0.35 13.43 -0.64
C ALA A 132 1.45 12.99 -1.63
N LEU A 133 1.29 13.27 -2.93
CA LEU A 133 2.31 12.99 -3.94
C LEU A 133 3.59 13.80 -3.71
N ALA A 134 3.47 15.06 -3.31
CA ALA A 134 4.63 15.90 -3.00
C ALA A 134 5.41 15.39 -1.79
N LEU A 135 4.71 15.04 -0.70
CA LEU A 135 5.33 14.46 0.50
C LEU A 135 5.98 13.10 0.22
N LEU A 136 5.43 12.35 -0.74
CA LEU A 136 5.94 11.03 -1.14
C LEU A 136 6.89 11.09 -2.34
N ALA A 137 7.26 12.27 -2.84
CA ALA A 137 8.09 12.39 -4.05
C ALA A 137 9.44 11.69 -3.90
N ALA A 138 10.15 11.93 -2.79
CA ALA A 138 11.43 11.27 -2.51
C ALA A 138 11.32 9.73 -2.42
N PRO A 139 10.40 9.14 -1.62
CA PRO A 139 10.28 7.69 -1.57
C PRO A 139 9.73 7.06 -2.87
N ILE A 140 8.91 7.78 -3.65
CA ILE A 140 8.52 7.38 -5.01
C ILE A 140 9.77 7.29 -5.90
N ALA A 141 10.59 8.34 -5.93
CA ALA A 141 11.82 8.37 -6.71
C ALA A 141 12.76 7.24 -6.33
N ALA A 142 13.02 7.05 -5.03
CA ALA A 142 13.86 5.97 -4.53
C ALA A 142 13.31 4.58 -4.92
N THR A 143 12.00 4.37 -4.83
CA THR A 143 11.37 3.09 -5.15
C THR A 143 11.41 2.79 -6.66
N LEU A 144 11.19 3.80 -7.51
CA LEU A 144 11.31 3.66 -8.97
C LEU A 144 12.77 3.50 -9.43
N ASP A 145 13.72 4.06 -8.68
CA ASP A 145 15.16 3.90 -8.93
C ASP A 145 15.60 2.49 -8.55
N THR A 146 15.42 2.05 -7.30
CA THR A 146 15.93 0.75 -6.84
C THR A 146 15.09 -0.43 -7.31
N GLY A 147 13.82 -0.21 -7.67
CA GLY A 147 12.88 -1.29 -7.97
C GLY A 147 12.26 -1.92 -6.74
N ASN A 148 12.29 -1.24 -5.59
CA ASN A 148 11.74 -1.75 -4.35
C ASN A 148 10.26 -2.18 -4.50
N ILE A 149 9.88 -3.32 -3.93
CA ILE A 149 8.49 -3.81 -4.03
C ILE A 149 7.47 -2.97 -3.26
N THR A 150 7.91 -2.03 -2.41
CA THR A 150 7.03 -1.32 -1.46
C THR A 150 5.83 -0.66 -2.11
N PHE A 151 5.98 -0.05 -3.29
CA PHE A 151 4.84 0.55 -3.99
C PHE A 151 3.83 -0.51 -4.44
N LEU A 152 4.29 -1.65 -4.97
CA LEU A 152 3.40 -2.77 -5.32
C LEU A 152 2.64 -3.29 -4.08
N LEU A 153 3.30 -3.38 -2.92
CA LEU A 153 2.61 -3.76 -1.67
C LEU A 153 1.57 -2.71 -1.25
N ALA A 154 1.88 -1.42 -1.41
CA ALA A 154 0.91 -0.34 -1.21
C ALA A 154 -0.28 -0.49 -2.18
N MET A 155 -0.04 -0.92 -3.42
CA MET A 155 -1.09 -1.18 -4.43
C MET A 155 -1.94 -2.41 -4.10
N LEU A 156 -1.40 -3.46 -3.47
CA LEU A 156 -2.21 -4.58 -2.98
C LEU A 156 -3.19 -4.11 -1.89
N VAL A 157 -2.71 -3.29 -0.94
CA VAL A 157 -3.56 -2.70 0.12
C VAL A 157 -4.59 -1.74 -0.50
N TRP A 158 -4.18 -0.92 -1.47
CA TRP A 158 -5.07 -0.07 -2.23
C TRP A 158 -6.21 -0.85 -2.88
N ALA A 159 -5.86 -1.91 -3.62
CA ALA A 159 -6.80 -2.78 -4.32
C ALA A 159 -7.76 -3.51 -3.36
N ALA A 160 -7.32 -3.81 -2.13
CA ALA A 160 -8.17 -4.41 -1.11
C ALA A 160 -9.41 -3.56 -0.77
N HIS A 161 -9.39 -2.25 -1.03
CA HIS A 161 -10.55 -1.37 -0.83
C HIS A 161 -11.61 -1.47 -1.93
N PHE A 162 -11.30 -2.11 -3.07
CA PHE A 162 -12.18 -2.21 -4.24
C PHE A 162 -12.60 -3.65 -4.55
N THR A 163 -12.30 -4.59 -3.67
CA THR A 163 -12.54 -6.02 -3.88
C THR A 163 -13.42 -6.62 -2.80
N GLY A 164 -13.95 -7.82 -3.05
CA GLY A 164 -14.75 -8.56 -2.08
C GLY A 164 -13.91 -9.01 -0.86
N PRO A 165 -14.55 -9.38 0.27
CA PRO A 165 -13.84 -9.64 1.54
C PRO A 165 -12.71 -10.67 1.45
N ARG A 166 -12.89 -11.74 0.67
CA ARG A 166 -11.86 -12.78 0.47
C ARG A 166 -10.62 -12.22 -0.20
N ALA A 167 -10.80 -11.61 -1.38
CA ALA A 167 -9.71 -11.03 -2.15
C ALA A 167 -9.02 -9.89 -1.38
N ALA A 168 -9.78 -9.00 -0.73
CA ALA A 168 -9.25 -7.93 0.09
C ALA A 168 -8.35 -8.44 1.23
N GLY A 169 -8.79 -9.49 1.92
CA GLY A 169 -8.01 -10.15 2.96
C GLY A 169 -6.73 -10.77 2.40
N LEU A 170 -6.82 -11.52 1.30
CA LEU A 170 -5.66 -12.16 0.65
C LEU A 170 -4.64 -11.15 0.12
N LEU A 171 -5.08 -10.05 -0.49
CA LEU A 171 -4.20 -8.97 -0.98
C LEU A 171 -3.42 -8.34 0.18
N TRP A 172 -4.09 -8.07 1.30
CA TRP A 172 -3.43 -7.56 2.51
C TRP A 172 -2.49 -8.59 3.14
N ALA A 173 -2.89 -9.87 3.20
CA ALA A 173 -2.06 -10.94 3.74
C ALA A 173 -0.79 -11.12 2.90
N LEU A 174 -0.91 -11.08 1.57
CA LEU A 174 0.22 -11.10 0.64
C LEU A 174 1.15 -9.92 0.88
N ALA A 175 0.60 -8.70 0.97
CA ALA A 175 1.40 -7.50 1.26
C ALA A 175 2.15 -7.61 2.58
N THR A 176 1.47 -8.08 3.63
CA THR A 176 2.01 -8.23 4.98
C THR A 176 3.01 -9.39 5.10
N GLY A 177 2.78 -10.48 4.37
CA GLY A 177 3.67 -11.64 4.35
C GLY A 177 4.99 -11.35 3.61
N LEU A 178 4.94 -10.54 2.55
CA LEU A 178 6.14 -10.09 1.84
C LEU A 178 6.94 -9.05 2.64
N LYS A 179 6.25 -8.20 3.40
CA LYS A 179 6.88 -7.17 4.23
C LYS A 179 5.98 -6.93 5.42
N TRP A 180 6.47 -7.02 6.64
CA TRP A 180 5.60 -7.02 7.82
C TRP A 180 4.86 -5.69 8.08
N PHE A 181 5.37 -4.56 7.60
CA PHE A 181 4.83 -3.22 7.89
C PHE A 181 3.33 -3.01 7.58
N PRO A 182 2.75 -3.50 6.46
CA PRO A 182 1.31 -3.42 6.19
C PRO A 182 0.41 -4.14 7.21
N VAL A 183 0.96 -4.88 8.19
CA VAL A 183 0.18 -5.51 9.27
C VAL A 183 -0.74 -4.51 9.96
N PHE A 184 -0.28 -3.26 10.13
CA PHE A 184 -1.06 -2.19 10.77
C PHE A 184 -2.29 -1.76 9.97
N PHE A 185 -2.32 -2.05 8.66
CA PHE A 185 -3.44 -1.71 7.78
C PHE A 185 -4.63 -2.68 7.88
N VAL A 186 -4.53 -3.74 8.69
CA VAL A 186 -5.70 -4.59 9.03
C VAL A 186 -6.87 -3.75 9.56
N ALA A 187 -6.57 -2.66 10.27
CA ALA A 187 -7.58 -1.77 10.84
C ALA A 187 -8.40 -1.02 9.77
N VAL A 188 -7.81 -0.73 8.61
CA VAL A 188 -8.50 0.01 7.53
C VAL A 188 -9.29 -0.90 6.59
N LEU A 189 -9.07 -2.22 6.67
CA LEU A 189 -9.82 -3.20 5.89
C LEU A 189 -11.29 -3.31 6.34
N PRO A 190 -12.20 -3.70 5.43
CA PRO A 190 -13.55 -4.11 5.79
C PRO A 190 -13.54 -5.24 6.83
N PRO A 191 -14.49 -5.30 7.79
CA PRO A 191 -14.45 -6.25 8.90
C PRO A 191 -14.25 -7.72 8.49
N ARG A 192 -15.06 -8.22 7.54
CA ARG A 192 -14.93 -9.61 7.04
C ARG A 192 -13.62 -9.86 6.29
N ALA A 193 -13.01 -8.84 5.68
CA ALA A 193 -11.74 -8.99 5.00
C ALA A 193 -10.59 -9.26 5.99
N ARG A 194 -10.69 -8.74 7.22
CA ARG A 194 -9.68 -8.97 8.27
C ARG A 194 -9.57 -10.44 8.62
N LEU A 195 -10.69 -11.17 8.66
CA LEU A 195 -10.69 -12.61 8.95
C LEU A 195 -9.96 -13.39 7.86
N TRP A 196 -10.29 -13.11 6.60
CA TRP A 196 -9.60 -13.71 5.46
C TRP A 196 -8.13 -13.32 5.39
N GLY A 197 -7.79 -12.10 5.79
CA GLY A 197 -6.41 -11.66 5.91
C GLY A 197 -5.63 -12.47 6.95
N VAL A 198 -6.19 -12.62 8.15
CA VAL A 198 -5.56 -13.43 9.22
C VAL A 198 -5.42 -14.89 8.77
N ALA A 199 -6.44 -15.46 8.12
CA ALA A 199 -6.35 -16.80 7.56
C ALA A 199 -5.24 -16.92 6.50
N GLY A 200 -5.12 -15.93 5.60
CA GLY A 200 -4.05 -15.89 4.61
C GLY A 200 -2.65 -15.78 5.23
N LEU A 201 -2.50 -14.96 6.28
CA LEU A 201 -1.24 -14.88 7.02
C LEU A 201 -0.90 -16.16 7.78
N ALA A 202 -1.90 -16.84 8.34
CA ALA A 202 -1.70 -18.15 8.96
C ALA A 202 -1.20 -19.17 7.93
N ALA A 203 -1.77 -19.18 6.73
CA ALA A 203 -1.29 -20.02 5.63
C ALA A 203 0.16 -19.68 5.23
N ALA A 204 0.51 -18.40 5.11
CA ALA A 204 1.88 -17.98 4.87
C ALA A 204 2.83 -18.42 6.00
N GLY A 205 2.38 -18.36 7.26
CA GLY A 205 3.13 -18.87 8.41
C GLY A 205 3.37 -20.38 8.35
N VAL A 206 2.37 -21.17 7.94
CA VAL A 206 2.54 -22.61 7.70
C VAL A 206 3.57 -22.87 6.60
N LEU A 207 3.55 -22.09 5.51
CA LEU A 207 4.56 -22.21 4.45
C LEU A 207 5.96 -21.86 4.95
N MET A 208 6.11 -20.82 5.78
CA MET A 208 7.38 -20.49 6.43
C MET A 208 7.88 -21.64 7.33
N LEU A 209 6.99 -22.29 8.08
CA LEU A 209 7.34 -23.47 8.87
C LEU A 209 7.72 -24.67 7.99
N ALA A 210 7.07 -24.84 6.84
CA ALA A 210 7.41 -25.88 5.88
C ALA A 210 8.79 -25.66 5.22
N THR A 211 9.22 -24.39 5.10
CA THR A 211 10.55 -23.99 4.62
C THR A 211 11.39 -23.45 5.79
N TRP A 212 11.43 -24.18 6.90
CA TRP A 212 12.05 -23.71 8.15
C TRP A 212 13.53 -23.31 8.01
N PRO A 213 14.41 -24.14 7.39
CA PRO A 213 15.82 -23.78 7.24
C PRO A 213 16.01 -22.45 6.49
N GLU A 214 15.33 -22.28 5.35
CA GLU A 214 15.39 -21.06 4.55
C GLU A 214 14.75 -19.87 5.27
N THR A 215 13.73 -20.13 6.09
CA THR A 215 13.09 -19.11 6.93
C THR A 215 14.06 -18.56 7.96
N LEU A 216 14.94 -19.40 8.53
CA LEU A 216 15.97 -18.92 9.46
C LEU A 216 16.97 -17.99 8.77
N HIS A 217 17.42 -18.32 7.56
CA HIS A 217 18.29 -17.43 6.76
C HIS A 217 17.59 -16.11 6.41
N HIS A 218 16.32 -16.18 6.00
CA HIS A 218 15.52 -14.99 5.74
C HIS A 218 15.38 -14.10 6.99
N LEU A 219 15.10 -14.68 8.15
CA LEU A 219 14.97 -13.91 9.40
C LEU A 219 16.30 -13.26 9.77
N ASP A 220 17.42 -13.97 9.65
CA ASP A 220 18.75 -13.41 9.87
C ASP A 220 18.99 -12.18 8.98
N LEU A 221 18.73 -12.29 7.67
CA LEU A 221 18.83 -11.16 6.74
C LEU A 221 17.80 -10.04 7.00
N ALA A 222 16.62 -10.36 7.52
CA ALA A 222 15.61 -9.36 7.86
C ALA A 222 16.08 -8.47 9.01
N PHE A 223 16.83 -9.03 9.98
CA PHE A 223 17.30 -8.32 11.17
C PHE A 223 18.72 -7.76 11.04
N ASN A 224 19.64 -8.48 10.39
CA ASN A 224 21.07 -8.19 10.42
C ASN A 224 21.61 -7.58 9.13
N PHE A 225 20.86 -7.63 8.02
CA PHE A 225 21.32 -7.01 6.78
C PHE A 225 21.36 -5.47 6.91
N PRO A 226 22.52 -4.82 6.66
CA PRO A 226 22.65 -3.38 6.81
C PRO A 226 21.80 -2.67 5.76
N ARG A 227 20.90 -1.78 6.21
CA ARG A 227 20.00 -1.04 5.32
C ARG A 227 20.10 0.46 5.60
N PRO A 228 20.08 1.30 4.56
CA PRO A 228 19.90 2.73 4.74
C PRO A 228 18.52 3.04 5.34
N ILE A 229 18.34 4.29 5.76
CA ILE A 229 17.06 4.77 6.30
C ILE A 229 15.93 4.42 5.33
N ARG A 230 14.94 3.70 5.85
CA ARG A 230 13.83 3.09 5.10
C ARG A 230 12.74 4.11 4.74
N ILE A 231 13.13 5.18 4.04
CA ILE A 231 12.19 6.20 3.57
C ILE A 231 11.12 5.59 2.64
N ASP A 232 11.45 4.47 1.96
CA ASP A 232 10.53 3.69 1.12
C ASP A 232 9.25 3.30 1.86
N LEU A 233 9.32 3.05 3.17
CA LEU A 233 8.16 2.68 3.99
C LEU A 233 7.08 3.75 4.04
N ALA A 234 7.44 5.02 3.91
CA ALA A 234 6.45 6.11 3.85
C ALA A 234 5.47 5.91 2.68
N LEU A 235 5.92 5.24 1.61
CA LEU A 235 5.10 4.96 0.43
C LEU A 235 3.94 4.01 0.71
N LEU A 236 4.02 3.19 1.77
CA LEU A 236 2.90 2.36 2.23
C LEU A 236 1.68 3.21 2.64
N ALA A 237 1.88 4.46 3.08
CA ALA A 237 0.79 5.38 3.38
C ALA A 237 -0.10 5.66 2.16
N TRP A 238 0.43 5.48 0.94
CA TRP A 238 -0.38 5.60 -0.27
C TRP A 238 -1.47 4.52 -0.33
N GLY A 239 -1.21 3.31 0.17
CA GLY A 239 -2.17 2.20 0.16
C GLY A 239 -3.47 2.48 0.94
N VAL A 240 -3.44 3.38 1.92
CA VAL A 240 -4.62 3.73 2.75
C VAL A 240 -5.41 4.93 2.22
N ILE A 241 -4.97 5.58 1.14
CA ILE A 241 -5.66 6.73 0.54
C ILE A 241 -7.11 6.43 0.14
N PRO A 242 -7.51 5.23 -0.36
CA PRO A 242 -8.92 4.97 -0.65
C PRO A 242 -9.78 5.07 0.59
N TRP A 243 -9.32 4.52 1.72
CA TRP A 243 -9.99 4.63 3.01
C TRP A 243 -10.03 6.08 3.51
N LEU A 244 -8.91 6.79 3.43
CA LEU A 244 -8.85 8.19 3.83
C LEU A 244 -9.80 9.04 2.98
N TRP A 245 -9.78 8.95 1.65
CA TRP A 245 -10.54 9.87 0.79
C TRP A 245 -12.03 9.56 0.75
N THR A 246 -12.44 8.34 1.11
CA THR A 246 -13.84 7.94 1.23
C THR A 246 -14.44 8.31 2.59
N ARG A 247 -13.68 8.20 3.68
CA ARG A 247 -14.21 8.43 5.04
C ARG A 247 -13.83 9.79 5.63
N TRP A 248 -12.69 10.33 5.24
CA TRP A 248 -12.10 11.53 5.84
C TRP A 248 -12.10 12.65 4.79
N SER A 249 -12.71 13.76 5.16
CA SER A 249 -12.41 15.03 4.51
C SER A 249 -11.21 15.61 5.26
N LEU A 250 -10.09 15.89 4.57
CA LEU A 250 -8.96 16.61 5.17
C LEU A 250 -9.38 18.00 5.70
N TRP A 251 -10.54 18.50 5.27
CA TRP A 251 -11.14 19.75 5.74
C TRP A 251 -12.20 19.53 6.84
N ALA A 252 -12.62 18.28 7.09
CA ALA A 252 -13.34 17.88 8.31
C ALA A 252 -12.37 17.56 9.46
N LEU A 253 -11.06 17.73 9.23
CA LEU A 253 -10.05 17.94 10.26
C LEU A 253 -10.04 19.40 10.74
N ASP A 254 -11.21 20.06 10.75
CA ASP A 254 -11.46 21.13 11.71
C ASP A 254 -11.12 20.57 13.11
N ARG A 255 -10.39 21.36 13.90
CA ARG A 255 -9.99 21.04 15.27
C ARG A 255 -11.17 20.51 16.10
N GLU A 256 -12.37 21.04 15.88
CA GLU A 256 -13.61 20.60 16.54
C GLU A 256 -14.15 19.28 15.98
N GLY A 257 -14.08 19.06 14.67
CA GLY A 257 -14.40 17.77 14.04
C GLY A 257 -13.48 16.63 14.51
N ILE A 258 -12.19 16.91 14.68
CA ILE A 258 -11.21 15.97 15.26
C ILE A 258 -11.57 15.68 16.71
N LYS A 259 -11.80 16.71 17.54
CA LYS A 259 -12.15 16.52 18.96
C LYS A 259 -13.45 15.73 19.13
N ALA A 260 -14.49 16.06 18.36
CA ALA A 260 -15.78 15.39 18.44
C ALA A 260 -15.66 13.89 18.08
N ARG A 261 -14.94 13.57 16.99
CA ARG A 261 -14.73 12.18 16.57
C ARG A 261 -13.71 11.42 17.40
N ALA A 262 -12.75 12.10 18.02
CA ALA A 262 -11.84 11.49 19.01
C ALA A 262 -12.56 11.18 20.32
N ARG A 263 -13.56 11.98 20.70
CA ARG A 263 -14.39 11.77 21.89
C ARG A 263 -15.31 10.56 21.76
N GLU A 264 -15.85 10.27 20.59
CA GLU A 264 -16.80 9.16 20.39
C GLU A 264 -16.26 7.75 20.78
N PRO A 265 -15.02 7.35 20.40
CA PRO A 265 -14.43 6.10 20.90
C PRO A 265 -14.10 6.18 22.40
N LEU A 266 -13.68 7.34 22.91
CA LEU A 266 -13.39 7.54 24.33
C LEU A 266 -14.65 7.39 25.19
N THR A 267 -15.78 7.98 24.78
CA THR A 267 -17.06 7.88 25.50
C THR A 267 -17.58 6.45 25.48
N ARG A 268 -17.59 5.77 24.33
CA ARG A 268 -17.96 4.34 24.23
C ARG A 268 -17.06 3.43 25.07
N THR A 269 -15.77 3.75 25.15
CA THR A 269 -14.83 2.99 25.97
C THR A 269 -15.08 3.23 27.46
N ALA A 270 -15.32 4.49 27.85
CA ALA A 270 -15.65 4.86 29.24
C ALA A 270 -16.99 4.29 29.70
N GLU A 271 -18.00 4.24 28.84
CA GLU A 271 -19.29 3.59 29.10
C GLU A 271 -19.12 2.08 29.28
N GLY A 272 -18.35 1.43 28.39
CA GLY A 272 -18.02 0.01 28.54
C GLY A 272 -17.23 -0.29 29.83
N TRP A 273 -16.32 0.60 30.23
CA TRP A 273 -15.55 0.47 31.47
C TRP A 273 -16.42 0.66 32.71
N ARG A 274 -17.36 1.63 32.68
CA ARG A 274 -18.32 1.86 33.77
C ARG A 274 -19.29 0.67 33.93
N ALA A 275 -19.82 0.16 32.83
CA ALA A 275 -20.65 -1.05 32.83
C ALA A 275 -19.89 -2.28 33.35
N TRP A 276 -18.60 -2.41 33.03
CA TRP A 276 -17.76 -3.47 33.56
C TRP A 276 -17.55 -3.36 35.08
N ARG A 277 -17.23 -2.17 35.60
CA ARG A 277 -17.04 -1.93 37.05
C ARG A 277 -18.30 -2.22 37.87
N ALA A 278 -19.48 -1.91 37.32
CA ALA A 278 -20.76 -2.08 38.02
C ALA A 278 -21.26 -3.54 38.08
N SER A 279 -20.61 -4.47 37.37
CA SER A 279 -21.07 -5.86 37.30
C SER A 279 -20.45 -6.77 38.37
N SER A 280 -21.29 -7.52 39.10
CA SER A 280 -20.88 -8.54 40.08
C SER A 280 -20.22 -9.77 39.46
N GLY A 281 -20.37 -9.97 38.14
CA GLY A 281 -19.75 -11.05 37.34
C GLY A 281 -18.68 -10.54 36.36
N ARG A 282 -17.66 -9.83 36.87
CA ARG A 282 -16.65 -9.10 36.08
C ARG A 282 -16.01 -9.93 34.96
N ALA A 283 -15.72 -11.22 35.20
CA ALA A 283 -15.08 -12.09 34.22
C ALA A 283 -16.02 -12.45 33.05
N THR A 284 -17.28 -12.77 33.36
CA THR A 284 -18.30 -13.12 32.35
C THR A 284 -18.70 -11.93 31.51
N VAL A 285 -18.87 -10.76 32.12
CA VAL A 285 -19.15 -9.50 31.41
C VAL A 285 -17.96 -9.09 30.54
N ALA A 286 -16.73 -9.17 31.05
CA ALA A 286 -15.52 -8.92 30.26
C ALA A 286 -15.43 -9.83 29.05
N ARG A 287 -15.61 -11.16 29.21
CA ARG A 287 -15.61 -12.11 28.10
C ARG A 287 -16.67 -11.79 27.05
N ARG A 288 -17.89 -11.41 27.46
CA ARG A 288 -18.97 -11.04 26.54
C ARG A 288 -18.65 -9.75 25.77
N VAL A 289 -18.15 -8.71 26.45
CA VAL A 289 -17.78 -7.44 25.83
C VAL A 289 -16.60 -7.61 24.87
N ILE A 290 -15.55 -8.33 25.30
CA ILE A 290 -14.39 -8.64 24.46
C ILE A 290 -14.84 -9.47 23.25
N GLY A 291 -15.62 -10.54 23.49
CA GLY A 291 -16.15 -11.39 22.43
C GLY A 291 -16.99 -10.62 21.42
N SER A 292 -17.87 -9.73 21.87
CA SER A 292 -18.65 -8.83 21.01
C SER A 292 -17.77 -7.88 20.19
N ARG A 293 -16.74 -7.28 20.79
CA ARG A 293 -15.80 -6.40 20.09
C ARG A 293 -14.97 -7.14 19.05
N VAL A 294 -14.46 -8.33 19.38
CA VAL A 294 -13.71 -9.19 18.45
C VAL A 294 -14.61 -9.59 17.28
N ARG A 295 -15.83 -10.04 17.56
CA ARG A 295 -16.85 -10.38 16.56
C ARG A 295 -17.17 -9.21 15.63
N SER A 296 -17.42 -8.02 16.20
CA SER A 296 -17.64 -6.79 15.44
C SER A 296 -16.42 -6.41 14.59
N PHE A 297 -15.22 -6.55 15.14
CA PHE A 297 -13.97 -6.28 14.43
C PHE A 297 -13.82 -7.16 13.19
N PHE A 298 -14.19 -8.44 13.27
CA PHE A 298 -14.16 -9.36 12.14
C PHE A 298 -15.45 -9.40 11.30
N GLY A 299 -16.49 -8.64 11.68
CA GLY A 299 -17.79 -8.68 11.00
C GLY A 299 -18.48 -10.05 11.08
N VAL A 300 -18.24 -10.75 12.19
CA VAL A 300 -18.85 -12.03 12.56
C VAL A 300 -19.86 -11.72 13.65
N GLY A 301 -21.10 -11.43 13.28
CA GLY A 301 -22.18 -11.06 14.20
C GLY A 301 -23.47 -11.69 13.76
#